data_AF-A0A349TGH8-F1
#
_entry.id   AF-A0A349TGH8-F1
#
_cell.length_a   1.000
_cell.length_b   1.000
_cell.length_c   1.000
_cell.angle_alpha   90.00
_cell.angle_beta   90.00
_cell.angle_gamma   90.00
#
_symmetry.space_group_name_H-M   'P 1'
#
loop_
_entity.id
_entity.type
_entity.pdbx_description
1 polymer ?
#
loop_
_entity_poly.entity_id
_entity_poly.type
_entity_poly.pdbx_seq_one_letter_code
_entity_poly.pdbx_strand_id
1 'polypeptide(L)'
;MKHTIYLSAALLLAACSEPAVETPPAAEQMATASVSETERINAWFEEKNEEQLQFSPIQLTVLGRKELYDQIDDMSVAAAQEQLDWMAATVSELEQQFDSDALDFEAKTSYDLWVFQYEQARDNFEFNNQEYVFEQMGGVHSQLPVILMNYHQVESLSDMEAYISRIGGVARALGQQLEWAQNNAERGVRPPRYAYEFVRDASSGLTQGQPFDDAENDSAVWNDAKTKIDALVSAETIDAATAEDLRARARTALDNEFLPAYQELISWLDQDINNAP
;
A
#
# COMPACT_ATOMS: atom_id res chain seq x y z
N MET A 1 -33.88 -68.92 -1.42
CA MET A 1 -33.10 -70.05 -1.99
C MET A 1 -31.91 -70.29 -1.07
N LYS A 2 -31.86 -71.50 -0.49
CA LYS A 2 -30.72 -72.35 -0.09
C LYS A 2 -29.56 -71.67 0.65
N HIS A 3 -29.48 -71.84 1.98
CA HIS A 3 -28.69 -72.88 2.70
C HIS A 3 -27.19 -72.55 2.66
N THR A 4 -26.38 -72.60 3.71
CA THR A 4 -26.08 -73.71 4.65
C THR A 4 -24.91 -73.16 5.53
N ILE A 5 -24.91 -73.11 6.87
CA ILE A 5 -24.73 -74.17 7.90
C ILE A 5 -23.40 -74.04 8.71
N TYR A 6 -23.58 -73.93 10.04
CA TYR A 6 -22.82 -74.44 11.21
C TYR A 6 -21.32 -74.08 11.41
N LEU A 7 -20.71 -74.05 12.60
CA LEU A 7 -20.86 -74.93 13.76
C LEU A 7 -20.16 -74.35 15.01
N SER A 8 -20.71 -74.70 16.17
CA SER A 8 -20.31 -74.46 17.56
C SER A 8 -18.86 -74.76 17.95
N ALA A 9 -18.37 -74.12 19.02
CA ALA A 9 -17.76 -74.82 20.17
C ALA A 9 -17.56 -73.86 21.36
N ALA A 10 -18.20 -74.19 22.49
CA ALA A 10 -17.89 -73.64 23.80
C ALA A 10 -16.69 -74.40 24.39
N LEU A 11 -15.75 -73.68 25.03
CA LEU A 11 -14.88 -74.27 26.05
C LEU A 11 -14.66 -73.27 27.19
N LEU A 12 -14.98 -73.76 28.39
CA LEU A 12 -14.81 -73.13 29.69
C LEU A 12 -13.37 -73.31 30.20
N LEU A 13 -12.89 -72.27 30.89
CA LEU A 13 -12.02 -72.26 32.08
C LEU A 13 -10.63 -72.94 32.00
N ALA A 14 -9.59 -72.12 32.07
CA ALA A 14 -8.45 -72.36 32.96
C ALA A 14 -7.86 -71.03 33.42
N ALA A 15 -7.80 -70.85 34.73
CA ALA A 15 -7.16 -69.72 35.39
C ALA A 15 -5.63 -69.80 35.25
N CYS A 16 -5.01 -68.70 34.84
CA CYS A 16 -3.60 -68.41 35.08
C CYS A 16 -3.50 -67.01 35.68
N SER A 17 -3.00 -66.97 36.90
CA SER A 17 -2.57 -65.77 37.62
C SER A 17 -1.37 -65.14 36.91
N GLU A 18 -1.50 -63.89 36.48
CA GLU A 18 -0.38 -63.09 35.99
C GLU A 18 0.23 -62.22 37.10
N PRO A 19 1.56 -62.06 37.12
CA PRO A 19 2.27 -61.25 38.11
C PRO A 19 2.08 -59.75 37.81
N ALA A 20 2.04 -58.96 38.88
CA ALA A 20 1.95 -57.51 38.78
C ALA A 20 3.17 -56.93 38.03
N VAL A 21 2.91 -56.32 36.88
CA VAL A 21 3.86 -55.46 36.19
C VAL A 21 3.76 -54.08 36.83
N GLU A 22 4.79 -53.69 37.58
CA GLU A 22 4.97 -52.31 38.02
C GLU A 22 5.09 -51.42 36.78
N THR A 23 4.08 -50.57 36.59
CA THR A 23 4.11 -49.51 35.58
C THR A 23 4.95 -48.38 36.15
N PRO A 24 6.05 -47.94 35.50
CA PRO A 24 6.72 -46.70 35.90
C PRO A 24 5.71 -45.57 35.78
N PRO A 25 5.74 -44.55 36.65
CA PRO A 25 4.84 -43.42 36.51
C PRO A 25 5.11 -42.80 35.14
N ALA A 26 4.06 -42.71 34.33
CA ALA A 26 4.05 -41.83 33.19
C ALA A 26 4.41 -40.44 33.72
N ALA A 27 5.59 -39.96 33.35
CA ALA A 27 5.88 -38.55 33.45
C ALA A 27 4.86 -37.87 32.53
N GLU A 28 3.77 -37.40 33.13
CA GLU A 28 2.93 -36.38 32.53
C GLU A 28 3.85 -35.19 32.25
N GLN A 29 4.41 -35.16 31.04
CA GLN A 29 4.78 -33.90 30.42
C GLN A 29 3.47 -33.13 30.28
N MET A 30 3.13 -32.39 31.33
CA MET A 30 2.30 -31.20 31.21
C MET A 30 3.08 -30.22 30.32
N ALA A 31 3.03 -30.44 29.01
CA ALA A 31 3.23 -29.37 28.07
C ALA A 31 2.01 -28.46 28.22
N THR A 32 2.14 -27.43 29.05
CA THR A 32 1.47 -26.17 28.71
C THR A 32 1.79 -25.93 27.24
N ALA A 33 0.79 -25.85 26.37
CA ALA A 33 0.99 -25.48 24.98
C ALA A 33 1.53 -24.05 24.96
N SER A 34 2.83 -23.90 25.17
CA SER A 34 3.55 -22.67 24.91
C SER A 34 3.50 -22.47 23.41
N VAL A 35 2.92 -21.36 22.97
CA VAL A 35 3.00 -20.93 21.57
C VAL A 35 4.47 -20.96 21.17
N SER A 36 4.77 -21.60 20.04
CA SER A 36 6.15 -21.71 19.55
C SER A 36 6.72 -20.33 19.21
N GLU A 37 8.05 -20.18 19.24
CA GLU A 37 8.68 -18.91 18.87
C GLU A 37 8.35 -18.51 17.43
N THR A 38 8.27 -19.48 16.51
CA THR A 38 7.73 -19.33 15.14
C THR A 38 6.32 -18.73 15.13
N GLU A 39 5.38 -19.28 15.91
CA GLU A 39 4.00 -18.78 15.91
C GLU A 39 3.93 -17.35 16.47
N ARG A 40 4.76 -17.03 17.48
CA ARG A 40 4.83 -15.69 18.05
C ARG A 40 5.37 -14.67 17.05
N ILE A 41 6.48 -14.97 16.37
CA ILE A 41 7.08 -14.03 15.42
C ILE A 41 6.19 -13.82 14.19
N ASN A 42 5.49 -14.86 13.72
CA ASN A 42 4.56 -14.71 12.59
C ASN A 42 3.35 -13.83 12.94
N ALA A 43 2.83 -13.92 14.17
CA ALA A 43 1.79 -13.02 14.63
C ALA A 43 2.28 -11.57 14.73
N TRP A 44 3.54 -11.37 15.14
CA TRP A 44 4.17 -10.06 15.17
C TRP A 44 4.40 -9.49 13.75
N PHE A 45 4.82 -10.30 12.78
CA PHE A 45 4.94 -9.86 11.39
C PHE A 45 3.61 -9.42 10.80
N GLU A 46 2.51 -10.13 11.10
CA GLU A 46 1.17 -9.72 10.68
C GLU A 46 0.81 -8.34 11.25
N GLU A 47 1.04 -8.13 12.55
CA GLU A 47 0.81 -6.84 13.21
C GLU A 47 1.65 -5.72 12.58
N LYS A 48 2.95 -5.95 12.39
CA LYS A 48 3.85 -4.95 11.78
C LYS A 48 3.56 -4.70 10.31
N ASN A 49 3.10 -5.69 9.56
CA ASN A 49 2.63 -5.50 8.20
C ASN A 49 1.39 -4.61 8.17
N GLU A 50 0.42 -4.83 9.06
CA GLU A 50 -0.77 -3.98 9.15
C GLU A 50 -0.44 -2.54 9.56
N GLU A 51 0.50 -2.35 10.50
CA GLU A 51 1.07 -1.02 10.83
C GLU A 51 1.73 -0.39 9.59
N GLN A 52 2.57 -1.14 8.87
CA GLN A 52 3.27 -0.64 7.68
C GLN A 52 2.31 -0.18 6.59
N LEU A 53 1.23 -0.93 6.37
CA LEU A 53 0.21 -0.58 5.37
C LEU A 53 -0.48 0.75 5.67
N GLN A 54 -0.53 1.20 6.94
CA GLN A 54 -1.13 2.50 7.28
C GLN A 54 -0.30 3.70 6.79
N PHE A 55 0.99 3.52 6.47
CA PHE A 55 1.79 4.58 5.85
C PHE A 55 1.41 4.84 4.39
N SER A 56 0.70 3.91 3.73
CA SER A 56 0.34 4.02 2.32
C SER A 56 -1.15 3.76 2.07
N PRO A 57 -2.00 4.80 2.21
CA PRO A 57 -3.39 4.79 1.72
C PRO A 57 -3.53 4.34 0.25
N ILE A 58 -2.51 4.61 -0.58
CA ILE A 58 -2.47 4.14 -1.96
C ILE A 58 -2.27 2.62 -2.03
N GLN A 59 -1.33 2.05 -1.26
CA GLN A 59 -1.13 0.60 -1.23
C GLN A 59 -2.38 -0.13 -0.73
N LEU A 60 -3.06 0.41 0.29
CA LEU A 60 -4.36 -0.10 0.73
C LEU A 60 -5.37 -0.14 -0.44
N THR A 61 -5.45 0.93 -1.22
CA THR A 61 -6.32 0.99 -2.41
C THR A 61 -5.97 -0.08 -3.45
N VAL A 62 -4.68 -0.29 -3.72
CA VAL A 62 -4.21 -1.31 -4.67
C VAL A 62 -4.56 -2.73 -4.19
N LEU A 63 -4.61 -2.95 -2.87
CA LEU A 63 -5.06 -4.20 -2.25
C LEU A 63 -6.59 -4.34 -2.18
N GLY A 64 -7.36 -3.37 -2.68
CA GLY A 64 -8.82 -3.36 -2.62
C GLY A 64 -9.39 -2.98 -1.24
N ARG A 65 -8.56 -2.39 -0.37
CA ARG A 65 -8.89 -1.92 0.97
C ARG A 65 -9.32 -0.45 0.94
N LYS A 66 -10.39 -0.11 1.67
CA LYS A 66 -10.99 1.24 1.73
C LYS A 66 -10.68 1.96 3.05
N GLU A 67 -9.70 1.48 3.80
CA GLU A 67 -9.10 2.19 4.91
C GLU A 67 -8.34 3.42 4.39
N LEU A 68 -8.48 4.57 5.07
CA LEU A 68 -7.84 5.85 4.68
C LEU A 68 -8.16 6.27 3.23
N TYR A 69 -9.36 5.95 2.74
CA TYR A 69 -9.70 6.04 1.33
C TYR A 69 -9.73 7.46 0.77
N ASP A 70 -9.82 8.46 1.65
CA ASP A 70 -9.81 9.88 1.36
C ASP A 70 -8.39 10.48 1.35
N GLN A 71 -7.37 9.67 1.62
CA GLN A 71 -5.98 10.09 1.77
C GLN A 71 -5.08 9.58 0.65
N ILE A 72 -3.97 10.28 0.45
CA ILE A 72 -2.82 9.89 -0.37
C ILE A 72 -1.62 9.84 0.58
N ASP A 73 -0.67 8.95 0.32
CA ASP A 73 0.60 8.84 1.03
C ASP A 73 1.26 10.21 1.28
N ASP A 74 1.93 10.36 2.43
CA ASP A 74 2.82 11.51 2.64
C ASP A 74 4.14 11.25 1.92
N MET A 75 4.36 11.97 0.83
CA MET A 75 5.51 11.80 -0.05
C MET A 75 6.62 12.81 0.25
N SER A 76 6.62 13.41 1.45
CA SER A 76 7.70 14.29 1.90
C SER A 76 8.93 13.52 2.40
N VAL A 77 10.08 14.18 2.39
CA VAL A 77 11.32 13.64 2.98
C VAL A 77 11.15 13.36 4.49
N ALA A 78 10.33 14.16 5.18
CA ALA A 78 10.05 13.96 6.60
C ALA A 78 9.28 12.66 6.85
N ALA A 79 8.26 12.36 6.03
CA ALA A 79 7.53 11.10 6.12
C ALA A 79 8.39 9.89 5.75
N ALA A 80 9.29 10.04 4.77
CA ALA A 80 10.26 8.99 4.46
C ALA A 80 11.22 8.71 5.64
N GLN A 81 11.66 9.75 6.36
CA GLN A 81 12.43 9.59 7.59
C GLN A 81 11.61 8.91 8.70
N GLU A 82 10.35 9.29 8.89
CA GLU A 82 9.46 8.67 9.89
C GLU A 82 9.28 7.17 9.63
N GLN A 83 9.09 6.78 8.37
CA GLN A 83 9.04 5.37 7.98
C GLN A 83 10.36 4.64 8.27
N LEU A 84 11.50 5.27 7.99
CA LEU A 84 12.81 4.68 8.29
C LEU A 84 13.03 4.50 9.80
N ASP A 85 12.63 5.49 10.60
CA ASP A 85 12.72 5.44 12.06
C ASP A 85 11.80 4.34 12.63
N TRP A 86 10.60 4.18 12.07
CA TRP A 86 9.70 3.08 12.40
C TRP A 86 10.33 1.72 12.05
N MET A 87 10.91 1.57 10.86
CA MET A 87 11.61 0.34 10.46
C MET A 87 12.75 0.02 11.44
N ALA A 88 13.57 1.01 11.79
CA ALA A 88 14.65 0.84 12.77
C ALA A 88 14.13 0.35 14.14
N ALA A 89 13.03 0.94 14.60
CA ALA A 89 12.40 0.56 15.86
C ALA A 89 11.88 -0.88 15.81
N THR A 90 11.25 -1.31 14.71
CA THR A 90 10.76 -2.69 14.56
C THR A 90 11.89 -3.71 14.51
N VAL A 91 13.03 -3.40 13.89
CA VAL A 91 14.22 -4.28 13.93
C VAL A 91 14.77 -4.39 15.34
N SER A 92 14.87 -3.27 16.07
CA SER A 92 15.32 -3.30 17.46
C SER A 92 14.37 -4.09 18.35
N GLU A 93 13.07 -4.00 18.11
CA GLU A 93 12.04 -4.79 18.78
C GLU A 93 12.19 -6.29 18.47
N LEU A 94 12.35 -6.62 17.19
CA LEU A 94 12.54 -7.98 16.68
C LEU A 94 13.74 -8.68 17.34
N GLU A 95 14.89 -7.99 17.39
CA GLU A 95 16.13 -8.50 18.02
C GLU A 95 16.02 -8.70 19.53
N GLN A 96 15.18 -7.91 20.21
CA GLN A 96 14.99 -8.00 21.66
C GLN A 96 13.96 -9.06 22.07
N GLN A 97 12.96 -9.30 21.23
CA GLN A 97 11.80 -10.12 21.61
C GLN A 97 11.87 -11.57 21.14
N PHE A 98 12.68 -11.87 20.11
CA PHE A 98 12.68 -13.18 19.45
C PHE A 98 14.06 -13.83 19.40
N ASP A 99 14.12 -15.10 19.78
CA ASP A 99 15.34 -15.92 19.64
C ASP A 99 15.41 -16.55 18.24
N SER A 100 16.29 -16.01 17.38
CA SER A 100 16.44 -16.46 15.99
C SER A 100 16.93 -17.92 15.84
N ASP A 101 17.52 -18.52 16.88
CA ASP A 101 18.00 -19.91 16.87
C ASP A 101 16.87 -20.90 17.24
N ALA A 102 15.77 -20.39 17.81
CA ALA A 102 14.57 -21.16 18.14
C ALA A 102 13.53 -21.17 17.00
N LEU A 103 13.79 -20.45 15.91
CA LEU A 103 12.91 -20.37 14.74
C LEU A 103 13.11 -21.56 13.79
N ASP A 104 12.03 -21.94 13.10
CA ASP A 104 12.17 -22.80 11.93
C ASP A 104 12.79 -22.04 10.74
N PHE A 105 13.05 -22.77 9.65
CA PHE A 105 13.72 -22.22 8.48
C PHE A 105 12.94 -21.07 7.82
N GLU A 106 11.61 -21.15 7.76
CA GLU A 106 10.78 -20.14 7.08
C GLU A 106 10.71 -18.86 7.93
N ALA A 107 10.43 -18.99 9.23
CA ALA A 107 10.43 -17.86 10.16
C ALA A 107 11.81 -17.20 10.26
N LYS A 108 12.90 -17.98 10.23
CA LYS A 108 14.25 -17.42 10.17
C LYS A 108 14.51 -16.65 8.87
N THR A 109 14.00 -17.14 7.74
CA THR A 109 14.10 -16.41 6.46
C THR A 109 13.33 -15.08 6.52
N SER A 110 12.13 -15.07 7.08
CA SER A 110 11.35 -13.84 7.27
C SER A 110 12.01 -12.87 8.25
N TYR A 111 12.62 -13.37 9.33
CA TYR A 111 13.45 -12.59 10.25
C TYR A 111 14.60 -11.91 9.52
N ASP A 112 15.40 -12.69 8.78
CA ASP A 112 16.56 -12.17 8.05
C ASP A 112 16.13 -11.16 6.98
N LEU A 113 14.99 -11.40 6.31
CA LEU A 113 14.44 -10.49 5.31
C LEU A 113 13.96 -9.18 5.93
N TRP A 114 13.31 -9.20 7.10
CA TRP A 114 12.85 -8.01 7.79
C TRP A 114 14.01 -7.08 8.15
N VAL A 115 15.09 -7.65 8.71
CA VAL A 115 16.32 -6.92 9.02
C VAL A 115 16.93 -6.36 7.73
N PHE A 116 17.07 -7.19 6.70
CA PHE A 116 17.65 -6.78 5.42
C PHE A 116 16.87 -5.64 4.75
N GLN A 117 15.54 -5.64 4.81
CA GLN A 117 14.72 -4.56 4.24
C GLN A 117 15.00 -3.21 4.92
N TYR A 118 15.14 -3.19 6.25
CA TYR A 118 15.54 -1.99 6.97
C TYR A 118 16.96 -1.55 6.61
N GLU A 119 17.94 -2.47 6.58
CA GLU A 119 19.31 -2.12 6.23
C GLU A 119 19.40 -1.51 4.83
N GLN A 120 18.69 -2.09 3.86
CA GLN A 120 18.60 -1.55 2.51
C GLN A 120 17.92 -0.18 2.49
N ALA A 121 16.82 0.01 3.23
CA ALA A 121 16.15 1.30 3.32
C ALA A 121 17.06 2.37 3.94
N ARG A 122 17.75 2.06 5.04
CA ARG A 122 18.71 2.94 5.71
C ARG A 122 19.85 3.35 4.79
N ASP A 123 20.48 2.38 4.15
CA ASP A 123 21.65 2.60 3.30
C ASP A 123 21.25 3.38 2.03
N ASN A 124 20.06 3.11 1.46
CA ASN A 124 19.53 3.87 0.33
C ASN A 124 19.12 5.30 0.72
N PHE A 125 18.62 5.51 1.94
CA PHE A 125 18.19 6.82 2.41
C PHE A 125 19.35 7.83 2.44
N GLU A 126 20.60 7.38 2.64
CA GLU A 126 21.79 8.22 2.51
C GLU A 126 21.93 8.86 1.10
N PHE A 127 21.36 8.21 0.09
CA PHE A 127 21.37 8.62 -1.31
C PHE A 127 20.02 9.16 -1.80
N ASN A 128 19.05 9.43 -0.91
CA ASN A 128 17.73 9.93 -1.27
C ASN A 128 17.77 11.22 -2.12
N ASN A 129 18.80 12.05 -1.92
CA ASN A 129 19.02 13.27 -2.68
C ASN A 129 19.72 13.05 -4.04
N GLN A 130 19.89 11.79 -4.47
CA GLN A 130 20.50 11.39 -5.75
C GLN A 130 19.47 10.80 -6.73
N GLU A 131 18.20 10.78 -6.37
CA GLU A 131 17.14 10.20 -7.20
C GLU A 131 16.59 11.19 -8.25
N TYR A 132 16.16 10.63 -9.38
CA TYR A 132 15.36 11.34 -10.36
C TYR A 132 13.88 11.22 -9.99
N VAL A 133 13.41 12.19 -9.21
CA VAL A 133 12.04 12.21 -8.67
C VAL A 133 10.97 12.23 -9.79
N PHE A 134 11.24 12.99 -10.86
CA PHE A 134 10.38 13.04 -12.04
C PHE A 134 11.11 12.48 -13.26
N GLU A 135 10.59 11.38 -13.78
CA GLU A 135 11.10 10.72 -14.97
C GLU A 135 9.99 9.97 -15.73
N GLN A 136 10.30 9.47 -16.93
CA GLN A 136 9.32 8.98 -17.89
C GLN A 136 8.71 7.59 -17.60
N MET A 137 9.32 6.78 -16.74
CA MET A 137 8.93 5.39 -16.47
C MET A 137 7.87 5.27 -15.38
N GLY A 138 7.79 6.25 -14.47
CA GLY A 138 7.01 6.13 -13.26
C GLY A 138 7.08 7.33 -12.30
N GLY A 139 7.32 8.57 -12.75
CA GLY A 139 7.20 9.70 -11.83
C GLY A 139 5.76 9.87 -11.28
N VAL A 140 5.63 10.37 -10.04
CA VAL A 140 4.33 10.54 -9.34
C VAL A 140 3.31 11.40 -10.10
N HIS A 141 3.80 12.33 -10.94
CA HIS A 141 3.01 13.16 -11.85
C HIS A 141 2.09 12.36 -12.78
N SER A 142 2.42 11.10 -13.07
CA SER A 142 1.63 10.20 -13.92
C SER A 142 0.97 9.07 -13.12
N GLN A 143 1.66 8.51 -12.12
CA GLN A 143 1.16 7.38 -11.36
C GLN A 143 -0.09 7.73 -10.53
N LEU A 144 -0.08 8.85 -9.83
CA LEU A 144 -1.17 9.22 -8.92
C LEU A 144 -2.51 9.44 -9.65
N PRO A 145 -2.56 10.15 -10.80
CA PRO A 145 -3.77 10.20 -11.62
C PRO A 145 -4.24 8.82 -12.11
N VAL A 146 -3.31 7.95 -12.50
CA VAL A 146 -3.64 6.58 -12.94
C VAL A 146 -4.28 5.78 -11.80
N ILE A 147 -3.74 5.87 -10.59
CA ILE A 147 -4.30 5.23 -9.39
C ILE A 147 -5.68 5.80 -9.08
N LEU A 148 -5.81 7.13 -9.07
CA LEU A 148 -7.07 7.81 -8.81
C LEU A 148 -8.17 7.36 -9.78
N MET A 149 -7.91 7.34 -11.08
CA MET A 149 -8.93 6.99 -12.08
C MET A 149 -9.25 5.48 -12.08
N ASN A 150 -8.21 4.63 -12.02
CA ASN A 150 -8.36 3.20 -12.32
C ASN A 150 -8.49 2.29 -11.09
N TYR A 151 -7.92 2.68 -9.95
CA TYR A 151 -7.89 1.84 -8.74
C TYR A 151 -8.87 2.33 -7.68
N HIS A 152 -9.17 3.63 -7.63
CA HIS A 152 -10.20 4.14 -6.72
C HIS A 152 -11.60 3.81 -7.28
N GLN A 153 -12.19 2.75 -6.74
CA GLN A 153 -13.58 2.35 -6.95
C GLN A 153 -14.54 3.30 -6.24
N VAL A 154 -15.61 3.69 -6.94
CA VAL A 154 -16.67 4.54 -6.40
C VAL A 154 -18.00 3.79 -6.51
N GLU A 155 -18.49 3.32 -5.37
CA GLU A 155 -19.73 2.52 -5.27
C GLU A 155 -20.75 3.17 -4.34
N SER A 156 -20.34 4.19 -3.60
CA SER A 156 -21.14 4.91 -2.62
C SER A 156 -20.82 6.41 -2.62
N LEU A 157 -21.67 7.19 -1.94
CA LEU A 157 -21.42 8.63 -1.74
C LEU A 157 -20.08 8.87 -1.04
N SER A 158 -19.78 8.14 0.04
CA SER A 158 -18.53 8.30 0.79
C SER A 158 -17.29 7.98 -0.06
N ASP A 159 -17.39 7.03 -0.99
CA ASP A 159 -16.30 6.75 -1.92
C ASP A 159 -16.06 7.94 -2.86
N MET A 160 -17.13 8.57 -3.39
CA MET A 160 -16.96 9.74 -4.26
C MET A 160 -16.41 10.95 -3.50
N GLU A 161 -16.79 11.13 -2.23
CA GLU A 161 -16.22 12.18 -1.39
C GLU A 161 -14.73 11.94 -1.13
N ALA A 162 -14.34 10.69 -0.92
CA ALA A 162 -12.95 10.27 -0.79
C ALA A 162 -12.17 10.48 -2.10
N TYR A 163 -12.76 10.16 -3.26
CA TYR A 163 -12.18 10.46 -4.57
C TYR A 163 -11.88 11.96 -4.72
N ILE A 164 -12.83 12.82 -4.37
CA ILE A 164 -12.65 14.28 -4.45
C ILE A 164 -11.56 14.76 -3.49
N SER A 165 -11.52 14.24 -2.26
CA SER A 165 -10.42 14.52 -1.31
C SER A 165 -9.05 14.15 -1.89
N ARG A 166 -8.97 13.00 -2.56
CA ARG A 166 -7.73 12.55 -3.20
C ARG A 166 -7.28 13.44 -4.35
N ILE A 167 -8.15 14.17 -5.04
CA ILE A 167 -7.72 15.16 -6.05
C ILE A 167 -6.78 16.20 -5.40
N GLY A 168 -7.17 16.76 -4.25
CA GLY A 168 -6.32 17.65 -3.46
C GLY A 168 -5.10 16.93 -2.87
N GLY A 169 -5.28 15.68 -2.44
CA GLY A 169 -4.18 14.82 -1.98
C GLY A 169 -3.08 14.61 -3.04
N VAL A 170 -3.46 14.45 -4.31
CA VAL A 170 -2.52 14.33 -5.44
C VAL A 170 -1.75 15.63 -5.63
N ALA A 171 -2.43 16.78 -5.55
CA ALA A 171 -1.79 18.09 -5.65
C ALA A 171 -0.72 18.28 -4.55
N ARG A 172 -1.06 17.95 -3.30
CA ARG A 172 -0.13 17.99 -2.16
C ARG A 172 1.09 17.08 -2.39
N ALA A 173 0.86 15.82 -2.75
CA ALA A 173 1.93 14.84 -2.96
C ALA A 173 2.86 15.25 -4.11
N LEU A 174 2.30 15.81 -5.18
CA LEU A 174 3.06 16.36 -6.30
C LEU A 174 3.98 17.51 -5.84
N GLY A 175 3.47 18.42 -5.00
CA GLY A 175 4.24 19.52 -4.44
C GLY A 175 5.40 19.04 -3.55
N GLN A 176 5.15 18.06 -2.67
CA GLN A 176 6.21 17.46 -1.84
C GLN A 176 7.34 16.84 -2.68
N GLN A 177 6.98 16.19 -3.78
CA GLN A 177 7.93 15.58 -4.70
C GLN A 177 8.64 16.65 -5.56
N LEU A 178 7.97 17.75 -5.89
CA LEU A 178 8.59 18.91 -6.53
C LEU A 178 9.66 19.57 -5.65
N GLU A 179 9.38 19.77 -4.36
CA GLU A 179 10.36 20.28 -3.40
C GLU A 179 11.60 19.37 -3.33
N TRP A 180 11.40 18.05 -3.32
CA TRP A 180 12.49 17.08 -3.34
C TRP A 180 13.28 17.15 -4.66
N ALA A 181 12.61 17.19 -5.81
CA ALA A 181 13.26 17.32 -7.12
C ALA A 181 14.09 18.60 -7.23
N GLN A 182 13.58 19.72 -6.70
CA GLN A 182 14.29 20.99 -6.63
C GLN A 182 15.55 20.89 -5.76
N ASN A 183 15.47 20.25 -4.60
CA ASN A 183 16.64 20.02 -3.75
C ASN A 183 17.72 19.18 -4.44
N ASN A 184 17.31 18.11 -5.14
CA ASN A 184 18.22 17.26 -5.90
C ASN A 184 18.90 18.06 -7.01
N ALA A 185 18.14 18.89 -7.72
CA ALA A 185 18.66 19.74 -8.79
C ALA A 185 19.69 20.77 -8.28
N GLU A 186 19.49 21.37 -7.11
CA GLU A 186 20.49 22.27 -6.48
C GLU A 186 21.83 21.56 -6.22
N ARG A 187 21.81 20.24 -6.05
CA ARG A 187 22.98 19.39 -5.82
C ARG A 187 23.58 18.82 -7.11
N GLY A 188 23.06 19.21 -8.27
CA GLY A 188 23.52 18.76 -9.58
C GLY A 188 22.88 17.45 -10.06
N VAL A 189 21.88 16.94 -9.34
CA VAL A 189 21.17 15.71 -9.69
C VAL A 189 19.95 16.09 -10.51
N ARG A 190 20.04 15.89 -11.83
CA ARG A 190 18.96 16.18 -12.78
C ARG A 190 18.79 15.02 -13.74
N PRO A 191 17.54 14.64 -14.07
CA PRO A 191 17.32 13.71 -15.16
C PRO A 191 17.76 14.34 -16.50
N PRO A 192 18.05 13.54 -17.53
CA PRO A 192 18.43 14.05 -18.85
C PRO A 192 17.32 14.90 -19.46
N ARG A 193 17.69 15.83 -20.35
CA ARG A 193 16.75 16.78 -20.96
C ARG A 193 15.45 16.15 -21.48
N TYR A 194 15.53 14.99 -22.15
CA TYR A 194 14.35 14.34 -22.72
C TYR A 194 13.32 13.92 -21.65
N ALA A 195 13.76 13.63 -20.42
CA ALA A 195 12.88 13.27 -19.33
C ALA A 195 12.09 14.50 -18.86
N TYR A 196 12.71 15.69 -18.81
CA TYR A 196 12.00 16.95 -18.54
C TYR A 196 10.90 17.18 -19.58
N GLU A 197 11.23 17.03 -20.86
CA GLU A 197 10.28 17.23 -21.97
C GLU A 197 9.09 16.26 -21.84
N PHE A 198 9.37 14.99 -21.53
CA PHE A 198 8.32 14.00 -21.31
C PHE A 198 7.41 14.33 -20.12
N VAL A 199 8.00 14.62 -18.95
CA VAL A 199 7.23 14.91 -17.73
C VAL A 199 6.37 16.16 -17.95
N ARG A 200 6.92 17.18 -18.61
CA ARG A 200 6.21 18.41 -18.98
C ARG A 200 5.03 18.12 -19.89
N ASP A 201 5.22 17.33 -20.94
CA ASP A 201 4.17 17.02 -21.92
C ASP A 201 3.08 16.13 -21.30
N ALA A 202 3.46 15.15 -20.48
CA ALA A 202 2.51 14.31 -19.74
C ALA A 202 1.68 15.13 -18.74
N SER A 203 2.33 16.03 -18.00
CA SER A 203 1.69 16.95 -17.05
C SER A 203 0.74 17.93 -17.76
N SER A 204 1.15 18.44 -18.92
CA SER A 204 0.32 19.32 -19.75
C SER A 204 -0.90 18.57 -20.30
N GLY A 205 -0.74 17.31 -20.71
CA GLY A 205 -1.85 16.50 -21.23
C GLY A 205 -2.92 16.20 -20.16
N LEU A 206 -2.51 16.05 -18.89
CA LEU A 206 -3.44 15.84 -17.77
C LEU A 206 -4.26 17.09 -17.41
N THR A 207 -3.76 18.27 -17.77
CA THR A 207 -4.34 19.57 -17.41
C THR A 207 -4.97 20.32 -18.60
N GLN A 208 -5.17 19.63 -19.72
CA GLN A 208 -5.87 20.16 -20.90
C GLN A 208 -7.34 19.69 -20.93
N GLY A 209 -8.23 20.58 -21.38
CA GLY A 209 -9.67 20.33 -21.42
C GLY A 209 -10.41 20.80 -20.16
N GLN A 210 -11.74 20.63 -20.17
CA GLN A 210 -12.57 20.96 -19.00
C GLN A 210 -12.12 20.19 -17.75
N PRO A 211 -12.18 20.78 -16.54
CA PRO A 211 -12.65 22.14 -16.26
C PRO A 211 -11.61 23.25 -16.45
N PHE A 212 -10.36 22.91 -16.82
CA PHE A 212 -9.21 23.80 -16.76
C PHE A 212 -9.18 24.90 -17.82
N ASP A 213 -9.80 24.63 -18.98
CA ASP A 213 -9.90 25.57 -20.09
C ASP A 213 -11.29 25.55 -20.74
N ASP A 214 -11.50 26.35 -21.79
CA ASP A 214 -12.76 26.45 -22.53
C ASP A 214 -12.89 25.42 -23.67
N ALA A 215 -12.06 24.37 -23.72
CA ALA A 215 -12.17 23.35 -24.75
C ALA A 215 -13.49 22.57 -24.63
N GLU A 216 -13.92 21.99 -25.76
CA GLU A 216 -15.14 21.17 -25.81
C GLU A 216 -14.96 19.80 -25.12
N ASN A 217 -13.74 19.28 -25.11
CA ASN A 217 -13.42 17.99 -24.51
C ASN A 217 -13.08 18.15 -23.04
N ASP A 218 -13.45 17.15 -22.25
CA ASP A 218 -13.03 17.04 -20.87
C ASP A 218 -11.57 16.57 -20.76
N SER A 219 -10.88 17.03 -19.73
CA SER A 219 -9.67 16.36 -19.26
C SER A 219 -9.98 14.94 -18.79
N ALA A 220 -8.99 14.05 -18.82
CA ALA A 220 -9.17 12.66 -18.44
C ALA A 220 -9.71 12.52 -17.00
N VAL A 221 -9.13 13.29 -16.06
CA VAL A 221 -9.52 13.29 -14.65
C VAL A 221 -10.94 13.82 -14.43
N TRP A 222 -11.36 14.84 -15.20
CA TRP A 222 -12.71 15.37 -15.11
C TRP A 222 -13.75 14.42 -15.69
N ASN A 223 -13.45 13.82 -16.84
CA ASN A 223 -14.32 12.82 -17.44
C ASN A 223 -14.52 11.62 -16.51
N ASP A 224 -13.45 11.15 -15.88
CA ASP A 224 -13.51 10.04 -14.91
C ASP A 224 -14.39 10.39 -13.70
N ALA A 225 -14.18 11.55 -13.07
CA ALA A 225 -15.00 12.02 -11.96
C ALA A 225 -16.49 12.10 -12.33
N LYS A 226 -16.82 12.69 -13.48
CA LYS A 226 -18.21 12.74 -13.98
C LYS A 226 -18.79 11.34 -14.20
N THR A 227 -18.04 10.45 -14.83
CA THR A 227 -18.48 9.09 -15.13
C THR A 227 -18.78 8.32 -13.83
N LYS A 228 -17.95 8.47 -12.80
CA LYS A 228 -18.18 7.84 -11.49
C LYS A 228 -19.42 8.41 -10.78
N ILE A 229 -19.63 9.72 -10.84
CA ILE A 229 -20.85 10.36 -10.30
C ILE A 229 -22.10 9.88 -11.06
N ASP A 230 -22.05 9.83 -12.39
CA ASP A 230 -23.16 9.35 -13.24
C ASP A 230 -23.52 7.89 -12.94
N ALA A 231 -22.51 7.06 -12.62
CA ALA A 231 -22.72 5.69 -12.22
C ALA A 231 -23.47 5.58 -10.87
N LEU A 232 -23.16 6.45 -9.90
CA LEU A 232 -23.90 6.51 -8.63
C LEU A 232 -25.36 6.92 -8.82
N VAL A 233 -25.62 7.91 -9.70
CA VAL A 233 -26.99 8.30 -10.07
C VAL A 233 -27.72 7.14 -10.74
N SER A 234 -27.07 6.46 -11.68
CA SER A 234 -27.65 5.32 -12.41
C SER A 234 -27.93 4.12 -11.50
N ALA A 235 -27.14 3.96 -10.43
CA ALA A 235 -27.34 2.97 -9.39
C ALA A 235 -28.35 3.40 -8.31
N GLU A 236 -28.94 4.60 -8.43
CA GLU A 236 -29.88 5.18 -7.47
C GLU A 236 -29.30 5.31 -6.04
N THR A 237 -27.96 5.39 -5.91
CA THR A 237 -27.28 5.55 -4.61
C THR A 237 -27.19 7.02 -4.17
N ILE A 238 -27.31 7.95 -5.11
CA ILE A 238 -27.41 9.39 -4.88
C ILE A 238 -28.49 10.01 -5.78
N ASP A 239 -29.02 11.17 -5.39
CA ASP A 239 -29.97 11.92 -6.21
C ASP A 239 -29.27 12.94 -7.13
N ALA A 240 -30.04 13.57 -8.02
CA ALA A 240 -29.53 14.55 -8.98
C ALA A 240 -28.93 15.79 -8.30
N ALA A 241 -29.47 16.21 -7.15
CA ALA A 241 -28.96 17.37 -6.43
C ALA A 241 -27.58 17.10 -5.81
N THR A 242 -27.42 15.91 -5.21
CA THR A 242 -26.15 15.43 -4.67
C THR A 242 -25.12 15.24 -5.78
N ALA A 243 -25.53 14.73 -6.95
CA ALA A 243 -24.64 14.58 -8.10
C ALA A 243 -24.11 15.93 -8.59
N GLU A 244 -24.95 16.97 -8.68
CA GLU A 244 -24.51 18.32 -9.05
C GLU A 244 -23.56 18.93 -8.02
N ASP A 245 -23.81 18.74 -6.72
CA ASP A 245 -22.88 19.17 -5.66
C ASP A 245 -21.51 18.49 -5.78
N LEU A 246 -21.48 17.16 -5.97
CA LEU A 246 -20.24 16.41 -6.17
C LEU A 246 -19.47 16.86 -7.42
N ARG A 247 -20.17 17.14 -8.53
CA ARG A 247 -19.54 17.70 -9.75
C ARG A 247 -18.93 19.07 -9.48
N ALA A 248 -19.62 19.94 -8.74
CA ALA A 248 -19.10 21.25 -8.38
C ALA A 248 -17.88 21.18 -7.45
N ARG A 249 -17.91 20.29 -6.45
CA ARG A 249 -16.79 20.03 -5.54
C ARG A 249 -15.58 19.44 -6.28
N ALA A 250 -15.80 18.45 -7.15
CA ALA A 250 -14.74 17.88 -7.98
C ALA A 250 -14.10 18.92 -8.91
N ARG A 251 -14.92 19.73 -9.60
CA ARG A 251 -14.42 20.87 -10.40
C ARG A 251 -13.59 21.83 -9.56
N THR A 252 -14.05 22.17 -8.36
CA THR A 252 -13.33 23.06 -7.44
C THR A 252 -11.97 22.50 -7.04
N ALA A 253 -11.88 21.22 -6.68
CA ALA A 253 -10.60 20.58 -6.35
C ALA A 253 -9.66 20.51 -7.56
N LEU A 254 -10.20 20.26 -8.75
CA LEU A 254 -9.43 20.28 -9.99
C LEU A 254 -8.86 21.67 -10.29
N ASP A 255 -9.70 22.71 -10.27
CA ASP A 255 -9.30 24.07 -10.64
C ASP A 255 -8.39 24.74 -9.60
N ASN A 256 -8.66 24.52 -8.30
CA ASN A 256 -7.99 25.27 -7.24
C ASN A 256 -6.79 24.54 -6.62
N GLU A 257 -6.67 23.22 -6.81
CA GLU A 257 -5.61 22.42 -6.18
C GLU A 257 -4.80 21.66 -7.24
N PHE A 258 -5.46 20.81 -8.03
CA PHE A 258 -4.80 19.97 -9.02
C PHE A 258 -4.08 20.78 -10.10
N LEU A 259 -4.79 21.69 -10.77
CA LEU A 259 -4.23 22.51 -11.85
C LEU A 259 -3.03 23.35 -11.38
N PRO A 260 -3.09 24.12 -10.28
CA PRO A 260 -1.94 24.88 -9.80
C PRO A 260 -0.70 24.02 -9.51
N ALA A 261 -0.86 22.84 -8.90
CA ALA A 261 0.26 21.96 -8.60
C ALA A 261 0.97 21.46 -9.86
N TYR A 262 0.20 21.08 -10.89
CA TYR A 262 0.78 20.68 -12.18
C TYR A 262 1.39 21.87 -12.94
N GLN A 263 0.81 23.06 -12.85
CA GLN A 263 1.39 24.27 -13.43
C GLN A 263 2.72 24.64 -12.76
N GLU A 264 2.84 24.44 -11.45
CA GLU A 264 4.09 24.67 -10.71
C GLU A 264 5.18 23.71 -11.16
N LEU A 265 4.86 22.41 -11.30
CA LEU A 265 5.78 21.41 -11.85
C LEU A 265 6.23 21.79 -13.28
N ILE A 266 5.29 22.10 -14.17
CA ILE A 266 5.59 22.49 -15.56
C ILE A 266 6.48 23.74 -15.59
N SER A 267 6.16 24.75 -14.78
CA SER A 267 6.93 25.98 -14.69
C SER A 267 8.36 25.72 -14.21
N TRP A 268 8.55 24.88 -13.19
CA TRP A 268 9.88 24.52 -12.73
C TRP A 268 10.68 23.76 -13.81
N LEU A 269 10.06 22.78 -14.47
CA LEU A 269 10.69 22.04 -15.57
C LEU A 269 11.15 22.99 -16.68
N ASP A 270 10.29 23.90 -17.14
CA ASP A 270 10.63 24.88 -18.19
C ASP A 270 11.78 25.80 -17.79
N GLN A 271 11.90 26.15 -16.50
CA GLN A 271 12.98 26.99 -15.98
C GLN A 271 14.30 26.24 -15.86
N ASP A 272 14.28 25.00 -15.36
CA ASP A 272 15.47 24.23 -15.02
C ASP A 272 16.00 23.37 -16.19
N ILE A 273 15.21 23.16 -17.26
CA ILE A 273 15.58 22.28 -18.40
C ILE A 273 16.92 22.62 -19.08
N ASN A 274 17.36 23.88 -19.04
CA ASN A 274 18.65 24.27 -19.64
C ASN A 274 19.85 23.88 -18.77
N ASN A 275 19.62 23.48 -17.52
CA ASN A 275 20.61 22.94 -16.60
C ASN A 275 20.67 21.40 -16.67
N ALA A 276 19.72 20.75 -17.35
CA ALA A 276 19.70 19.30 -17.52
C ALA A 276 20.86 18.83 -18.41
N PRO A 277 21.47 17.67 -18.12
CA PRO A 277 22.55 17.08 -18.90
C PRO A 277 22.10 16.57 -20.27
#